data_AF-A0A3R7KM07-F1
#
_entry.id   AF-A0A3R7KM07-F1
#
_cell.length_a   1.000
_cell.length_b   1.000
_cell.length_c   1.000
_cell.angle_alpha   90.00
_cell.angle_beta   90.00
_cell.angle_gamma   90.00
#
_symmetry.space_group_name_H-M   'P 1'
#
loop_
_entity.id
_entity.type
_entity.pdbx_description
1 polymer ?
#
loop_
_entity_poly.entity_id
_entity_poly.type
_entity_poly.pdbx_seq_one_letter_code
_entity_poly.pdbx_strand_id
1 'polypeptide(L)'
;MLAARRAAVAVPKRAFASPAQAMGFTDLKDKEKAAEAVFFNKQDEKVLRKLLQKMKGQTDIADKEGYKHHVEHDKKGLKNISGLNLNDEQVSALLKWKHNQ
;
A
#
# COMPACT_ATOMS: atom_id res chain seq x y z
N MET A 1 -8.26 -53.01 -63.51
CA MET A 1 -9.63 -52.94 -62.94
C MET A 1 -9.52 -53.51 -61.52
N LEU A 2 -9.74 -52.86 -60.38
CA LEU A 2 -10.29 -51.57 -59.95
C LEU A 2 -9.52 -51.19 -58.66
N ALA A 3 -9.06 -49.95 -58.54
CA ALA A 3 -8.44 -49.44 -57.31
C ALA A 3 -9.53 -49.05 -56.29
N ALA A 4 -9.59 -49.72 -55.15
CA ALA A 4 -10.50 -49.34 -54.06
C ALA A 4 -9.93 -48.13 -53.31
N ARG A 5 -10.39 -46.94 -53.68
CA ARG A 5 -10.11 -45.69 -52.97
C ARG A 5 -10.82 -45.74 -51.61
N ARG A 6 -10.06 -45.79 -50.51
CA ARG A 6 -10.61 -45.59 -49.15
C ARG A 6 -10.93 -44.10 -48.98
N ALA A 7 -12.22 -43.77 -48.98
CA ALA A 7 -12.70 -42.45 -48.61
C ALA A 7 -12.68 -42.31 -47.08
N ALA A 8 -11.83 -41.44 -46.56
CA ALA A 8 -11.87 -41.04 -45.15
C ALA A 8 -13.03 -40.05 -44.96
N VAL A 9 -14.11 -40.50 -44.33
CA VAL A 9 -15.19 -39.61 -43.89
C VAL A 9 -14.67 -38.84 -42.67
N ALA A 10 -14.38 -37.55 -42.87
CA ALA A 10 -14.03 -36.64 -41.78
C ALA A 10 -15.28 -36.37 -40.94
N VAL A 11 -15.38 -37.00 -39.76
CA VAL A 11 -16.37 -36.66 -38.74
C VAL A 11 -15.95 -35.34 -38.11
N PRO A 12 -16.74 -34.25 -38.20
CA PRO A 12 -16.40 -33.02 -37.51
C PRO A 12 -16.57 -33.23 -36.01
N LYS A 13 -15.45 -33.31 -35.28
CA LYS A 13 -15.43 -33.18 -33.82
C LYS A 13 -15.87 -31.76 -33.46
N ARG A 14 -17.18 -31.53 -33.34
CA ARG A 14 -17.70 -30.34 -32.66
C ARG A 14 -17.43 -30.50 -31.17
N ALA A 15 -16.26 -30.05 -30.74
CA ALA A 15 -16.02 -29.74 -29.34
C ALA A 15 -16.85 -28.49 -29.00
N PHE A 16 -18.04 -28.70 -28.43
CA PHE A 16 -18.73 -27.64 -27.70
C PHE A 16 -17.97 -27.44 -26.37
N ALA A 17 -16.92 -26.62 -26.40
CA ALA A 17 -16.45 -25.98 -25.19
C ALA A 17 -17.53 -24.96 -24.80
N SER A 18 -18.33 -25.28 -23.79
CA SER A 18 -19.39 -24.40 -23.30
C SER A 18 -18.75 -23.13 -22.73
N PRO A 19 -19.08 -21.92 -23.24
CA PRO A 19 -18.53 -20.65 -22.74
C PRO A 19 -18.82 -20.41 -21.25
N ALA A 20 -19.81 -21.12 -20.70
CA ALA A 20 -20.26 -21.00 -19.32
C ALA A 20 -19.19 -21.38 -18.28
N GLN A 21 -18.23 -22.25 -18.61
CA GLN A 21 -17.19 -22.65 -17.66
C GLN A 21 -16.03 -21.64 -17.61
N ALA A 22 -15.80 -20.84 -18.66
CA ALA A 22 -14.73 -19.85 -18.69
C ALA A 22 -15.07 -18.58 -17.89
N MET A 23 -16.34 -18.19 -17.84
CA MET A 23 -16.80 -16.96 -17.19
C MET A 23 -16.71 -16.99 -15.65
N GLY A 24 -16.80 -18.18 -15.04
CA GLY A 24 -16.68 -18.33 -13.59
C GLY A 24 -15.24 -18.24 -13.06
N PHE A 25 -14.26 -18.69 -13.84
CA PHE A 25 -12.85 -18.64 -13.43
C PHE A 25 -12.21 -17.26 -13.66
N THR A 26 -12.72 -16.46 -14.59
CA THR A 26 -12.26 -15.07 -14.78
C THR A 26 -12.73 -14.18 -13.63
N ASP A 27 -14.00 -14.30 -13.22
CA ASP A 27 -14.55 -13.53 -12.09
C ASP A 27 -13.84 -13.86 -10.75
N LEU A 28 -13.47 -15.13 -10.52
CA LEU A 28 -12.68 -15.50 -9.35
C LEU A 28 -11.26 -14.90 -9.37
N LYS A 29 -10.56 -14.98 -10.51
CA LYS A 29 -9.22 -14.38 -10.66
C LYS A 29 -9.24 -12.86 -10.52
N ASP A 30 -10.28 -12.20 -11.02
CA ASP A 30 -10.44 -10.75 -10.91
C ASP A 30 -10.70 -10.34 -9.45
N LYS A 31 -11.49 -11.13 -8.71
CA LYS A 31 -11.71 -10.94 -7.26
C LYS A 31 -10.45 -11.18 -6.44
N GLU A 32 -9.68 -12.22 -6.76
CA GLU A 32 -8.39 -12.49 -6.12
C GLU A 32 -7.42 -11.33 -6.34
N LYS A 33 -7.29 -10.86 -7.58
CA LYS A 33 -6.43 -9.71 -7.93
C LYS A 33 -6.87 -8.42 -7.23
N ALA A 34 -8.18 -8.19 -7.10
CA ALA A 34 -8.70 -7.05 -6.36
C ALA A 34 -8.39 -7.14 -4.86
N ALA A 35 -8.52 -8.33 -4.27
CA ALA A 35 -8.17 -8.58 -2.86
C ALA A 35 -6.66 -8.41 -2.61
N GLU A 36 -5.83 -8.91 -3.52
CA GLU A 36 -4.38 -8.72 -3.49
C GLU A 36 -4.02 -7.23 -3.57
N ALA A 37 -4.61 -6.48 -4.51
CA ALA A 37 -4.34 -5.05 -4.64
C ALA A 37 -4.65 -4.27 -3.36
N VAL A 38 -5.77 -4.57 -2.71
CA VAL A 38 -6.13 -3.94 -1.42
C VAL A 38 -5.16 -4.35 -0.31
N PHE A 39 -4.75 -5.61 -0.27
CA PHE A 39 -3.80 -6.11 0.72
C PHE A 39 -2.43 -5.47 0.55
N PHE A 40 -1.86 -5.49 -0.65
CA PHE A 40 -0.55 -4.92 -0.95
C PHE A 40 -0.54 -3.42 -0.74
N ASN A 41 -1.59 -2.70 -1.13
CA ASN A 41 -1.67 -1.26 -0.85
C ASN A 41 -1.56 -0.97 0.66
N LYS A 42 -2.26 -1.75 1.51
CA LYS A 42 -2.14 -1.60 2.97
C LYS A 42 -0.76 -2.01 3.51
N GLN A 43 -0.13 -3.02 2.93
CA GLN A 43 1.22 -3.43 3.36
C GLN A 43 2.27 -2.41 2.92
N ASP A 44 2.19 -1.91 1.70
CA ASP A 44 3.06 -0.88 1.17
C ASP A 44 2.92 0.41 1.96
N GLU A 45 1.71 0.80 2.34
CA GLU A 45 1.50 1.93 3.26
C GLU A 45 2.24 1.71 4.59
N LYS A 46 2.16 0.52 5.18
CA LYS A 46 2.90 0.20 6.42
C LYS A 46 4.41 0.25 6.21
N VAL A 47 4.90 -0.24 5.08
CA VAL A 47 6.34 -0.24 4.74
C VAL A 47 6.82 1.20 4.52
N LEU A 48 6.06 2.00 3.79
CA LEU A 48 6.36 3.42 3.55
C LEU A 48 6.35 4.21 4.86
N ARG A 49 5.39 3.98 5.77
CA ARG A 49 5.39 4.59 7.11
C ARG A 49 6.67 4.28 7.88
N LYS A 50 7.12 3.01 7.86
CA LYS A 50 8.38 2.60 8.50
C LYS A 50 9.60 3.24 7.84
N LEU A 51 9.60 3.36 6.50
CA LEU A 51 10.68 4.01 5.77
C LEU A 51 10.77 5.50 6.15
N LEU A 52 9.65 6.20 6.18
CA LEU A 52 9.59 7.61 6.58
C LEU A 52 10.05 7.81 8.04
N GLN A 53 9.67 6.92 8.96
CA GLN A 53 10.17 6.95 10.34
C GLN A 53 11.70 6.80 10.41
N LYS A 54 12.27 5.86 9.63
CA LYS A 54 13.73 5.68 9.56
C LYS A 54 14.42 6.90 8.95
N MET A 55 13.84 7.46 7.88
CA MET A 55 14.38 8.62 7.20
C MET A 55 14.37 9.85 8.12
N LYS A 56 13.27 10.08 8.85
CA LYS A 56 13.20 11.12 9.88
C LYS A 56 14.33 10.95 10.91
N GLY A 57 14.51 9.76 11.46
CA GLY A 57 15.59 9.50 12.41
C GLY A 57 16.99 9.75 11.86
N GLN A 58 17.22 9.49 10.56
CA GLN A 58 18.50 9.80 9.91
C GLN A 58 18.67 11.31 9.69
N THR A 59 17.62 11.99 9.22
CA THR A 59 17.63 13.45 8.98
C THR A 59 17.82 14.21 10.29
N ASP A 60 17.17 13.81 11.38
CA ASP A 60 17.33 14.44 12.69
C ASP A 60 18.78 14.37 13.22
N ILE A 61 19.53 13.33 12.85
CA ILE A 61 20.95 13.17 13.21
C ILE A 61 21.86 14.01 12.31
N ALA A 62 21.59 14.02 11.01
CA ALA A 62 22.40 14.70 10.01
C ALA A 62 22.19 16.23 10.01
N ASP A 63 20.95 16.68 10.19
CA ASP A 63 20.54 18.09 10.16
C ASP A 63 20.07 18.57 11.54
N LYS A 64 21.06 18.91 12.38
CA LYS A 64 20.82 19.41 13.73
C LYS A 64 20.20 20.81 13.75
N GLU A 65 20.38 21.61 12.69
CA GLU A 65 19.82 22.95 12.60
C GLU A 65 18.35 22.91 12.19
N GLY A 66 18.00 22.08 11.19
CA GLY A 66 16.62 21.80 10.83
C GLY A 66 15.83 21.23 12.00
N TYR A 67 16.41 20.30 12.76
CA TYR A 67 15.78 19.77 13.97
C TYR A 67 15.43 20.87 15.00
N LYS A 68 16.36 21.80 15.27
CA LYS A 68 16.11 22.93 16.18
C LYS A 68 14.97 23.82 15.66
N HIS A 69 14.96 24.11 14.37
CA HIS A 69 13.91 24.92 13.75
C HIS A 69 12.53 24.26 13.87
N HIS A 70 12.44 22.94 13.69
CA HIS A 70 11.20 22.17 13.89
C HIS A 70 10.71 22.22 15.34
N VAL A 71 11.60 22.04 16.32
CA VAL A 71 11.26 22.12 17.74
C VAL A 71 10.79 23.53 18.13
N GLU A 72 11.45 24.58 17.61
CA GLU A 72 11.04 25.96 17.85
C GLU A 72 9.69 26.30 17.22
N HIS A 73 9.45 25.82 15.99
CA HIS A 73 8.15 25.96 15.33
C HIS A 73 7.04 25.30 16.15
N ASP A 74 7.26 24.08 16.64
CA ASP A 74 6.30 23.37 17.48
C ASP A 74 6.07 24.10 18.82
N LYS A 75 7.12 24.64 19.44
CA LYS A 75 7.02 25.43 20.68
C LYS A 75 6.21 26.71 20.46
N LYS A 76 6.39 27.40 19.32
CA LYS A 76 5.60 28.57 18.93
C LYS A 76 4.14 28.20 18.67
N GLY A 77 3.90 27.07 17.99
CA GLY A 77 2.56 26.54 17.77
C GLY A 77 1.81 26.28 19.09
N LEU A 78 2.45 25.63 20.06
CA LEU A 78 1.85 25.36 21.37
C LEU A 78 1.52 26.63 22.15
N LYS A 79 2.34 27.69 22.03
CA LYS A 79 2.09 29.00 22.66
C LYS A 79 0.94 29.78 22.02
N ASN A 80 0.67 29.54 20.73
CA ASN A 80 -0.36 30.25 19.98
C ASN A 80 -1.78 29.65 20.18
N ILE A 81 -1.91 28.51 20.87
CA ILE A 81 -3.21 27.90 21.14
C ILE A 81 -3.90 28.68 22.27
N SER A 82 -4.88 29.49 21.92
CA SER A 82 -5.68 30.28 22.87
C SER A 82 -6.40 29.36 23.86
N GLY A 83 -6.21 29.60 25.16
CA GLY A 83 -6.84 28.85 26.25
C GLY A 83 -5.98 27.72 26.84
N LEU A 84 -4.80 27.45 26.28
CA LEU A 84 -3.90 26.41 26.76
C LEU A 84 -2.71 27.02 27.53
N ASN A 85 -2.85 27.17 28.84
CA ASN A 85 -1.74 27.59 29.72
C ASN A 85 -0.92 26.36 30.13
N LEU A 86 0.03 25.95 29.28
CA LEU A 86 0.97 24.88 29.61
C LEU A 86 2.18 25.42 30.36
N ASN A 87 2.59 24.70 31.41
CA ASN A 87 3.90 24.91 32.03
C ASN A 87 5.02 24.46 31.05
N ASP A 88 6.22 25.03 31.18
CA ASP A 88 7.37 24.68 30.32
C ASP A 88 7.72 23.17 30.40
N GLU A 89 7.49 22.54 31.56
CA GLU A 89 7.65 21.10 31.75
C GLU A 89 6.66 20.30 30.89
N GLN A 90 5.39 20.73 30.84
CA GLN A 90 4.35 20.08 30.04
C GLN A 90 4.61 20.25 28.54
N VAL A 91 5.05 21.43 28.12
CA VAL A 91 5.51 21.68 26.74
C VAL A 91 6.66 20.74 26.39
N SER A 92 7.65 20.60 27.28
CA SER A 92 8.78 19.70 27.06
C SER A 92 8.36 18.23 26.97
N ALA A 93 7.39 17.80 27.80
CA ALA A 93 6.85 16.45 27.79
C ALA A 93 6.08 16.15 26.50
N LEU A 94 5.27 17.10 26.03
CA LEU A 94 4.52 16.97 24.77
C LEU A 94 5.46 16.93 23.55
N LEU A 95 6.49 17.76 23.54
CA LEU A 95 7.51 17.73 22.48
C LEU A 95 8.25 16.40 22.49
N LYS A 96 8.69 15.91 23.65
CA LYS A 96 9.34 14.59 23.76
C LYS A 96 8.41 13.46 23.31
N TRP A 97 7.13 13.49 23.67
CA TRP A 97 6.14 12.51 23.22
C TRP A 97 5.98 12.51 21.70
N LYS A 98 5.87 13.68 21.06
CA LYS A 98 5.73 13.83 19.60
C LYS A 98 6.97 13.31 18.85
N HIS A 99 8.16 13.49 19.41
CA HIS A 99 9.41 13.10 18.76
C HIS A 99 9.81 11.64 19.02
N ASN A 100 9.30 11.01 20.08
CA ASN A 100 9.52 9.59 20.39
C ASN A 100 8.57 8.61 19.68
N GLN A 101 7.54 9.08 18.97
CA GLN A 101 6.69 8.26 18.08
C GLN A 101 7.18 8.29 16.62
#